data_AF-A0A0C2BGY0-F1
#
_entry.id   AF-A0A0C2BGY0-F1
#
_cell.length_a   1.000
_cell.length_b   1.000
_cell.length_c   1.000
_cell.angle_alpha   90.00
_cell.angle_beta   90.00
_cell.angle_gamma   90.00
#
_symmetry.space_group_name_H-M   'P 1'
#
loop_
_entity.id
_entity.type
_entity.pdbx_description
1 polymer ?
#
loop_
_entity_poly.entity_id
_entity_poly.type
_entity_poly.pdbx_seq_one_letter_code
_entity_poly.pdbx_strand_id
1 'polypeptide(L)'
;MKLIKKSAIALALSAVSFGAFAMTSIDDAALSQVSGQDGVSIAADLNINIGSFTYTDKGATAAENGSVSFNNIAVRGAFIMQIDVLAAAAFNTDAVGSLAVLLAPTSGATAVADATTLAIATSNALGRTVDATGLGPDAGDVVRFAFPKVTGAESLAHNASMSITVDSITTGNGGKSFGSVALKNFDLQGTKVWMFGH
;
A
#
# COMPACT_ATOMS: atom_id res chain seq x y z
N MET A 1 55.81 -54.55 -24.97
CA MET A 1 55.26 -53.17 -24.82
C MET A 1 54.66 -52.73 -26.15
N LYS A 2 53.34 -52.73 -26.37
CA LYS A 2 52.69 -51.96 -27.47
C LYS A 2 51.15 -51.95 -27.48
N LEU A 3 50.45 -52.90 -26.84
CA LEU A 3 48.98 -52.89 -26.83
C LEU A 3 48.32 -52.06 -25.71
N ILE A 4 49.02 -51.82 -24.59
CA ILE A 4 48.44 -51.12 -23.42
C ILE A 4 48.35 -49.60 -23.62
N LYS A 5 49.13 -49.02 -24.55
CA LYS A 5 49.20 -47.56 -24.73
C LYS A 5 48.05 -46.94 -25.54
N LYS A 6 47.27 -47.75 -26.29
CA LYS A 6 46.16 -47.23 -27.11
C LYS A 6 44.82 -47.18 -26.35
N SER A 7 44.66 -47.98 -25.29
CA SER A 7 43.44 -48.00 -24.46
C SER A 7 43.35 -46.81 -23.50
N ALA A 8 44.48 -46.24 -23.08
CA ALA A 8 44.52 -45.13 -22.12
C ALA A 8 44.03 -43.79 -22.70
N ILE A 9 44.11 -43.59 -24.02
CA ILE A 9 43.68 -42.35 -24.68
C ILE A 9 42.16 -42.31 -24.89
N ALA A 10 41.52 -43.46 -25.09
CA ALA A 10 40.06 -43.55 -25.23
C ALA A 10 39.31 -43.30 -23.91
N LEU A 11 39.88 -43.73 -22.77
CA LEU A 11 39.36 -43.42 -21.42
C LEU A 11 39.60 -41.96 -21.01
N ALA A 12 40.61 -41.30 -21.58
CA ALA A 12 40.87 -39.89 -21.31
C ALA A 12 39.92 -38.95 -22.09
N LEU A 13 39.33 -39.41 -23.20
CA LEU A 13 38.38 -38.61 -23.99
C LEU A 13 36.93 -38.74 -23.50
N SER A 14 36.61 -39.79 -22.74
CA SER A 14 35.26 -39.99 -22.18
C SER A 14 34.98 -39.23 -20.87
N ALA A 15 35.98 -38.56 -20.29
CA ALA A 15 35.88 -37.89 -18.99
C ALA A 15 35.79 -36.36 -19.06
N VAL A 16 35.66 -35.78 -20.27
CA VAL A 16 35.83 -34.34 -20.49
C VAL A 16 34.57 -33.64 -21.03
N SER A 17 33.37 -34.24 -20.88
CA SER A 17 32.13 -33.46 -20.98
C SER A 17 31.92 -32.70 -19.67
N PHE A 18 32.71 -31.64 -19.52
CA PHE A 18 32.57 -30.62 -18.50
C PHE A 18 31.14 -30.07 -18.50
N GLY A 19 30.50 -30.17 -17.34
CA GLY A 19 29.56 -29.19 -16.81
C GLY A 19 28.49 -28.73 -17.77
N ALA A 20 27.44 -29.53 -17.94
CA ALA A 20 26.14 -28.90 -17.86
C ALA A 20 26.08 -28.29 -16.45
N PHE A 21 26.32 -26.98 -16.32
CA PHE A 21 25.77 -26.22 -15.21
C PHE A 21 24.26 -26.35 -15.38
N ALA A 22 23.71 -27.46 -14.90
CA ALA A 22 22.30 -27.57 -14.70
C ALA A 22 21.95 -26.40 -13.80
N MET A 23 21.17 -25.44 -14.33
CA MET A 23 20.40 -24.57 -13.46
C MET A 23 19.70 -25.53 -12.50
N THR A 24 20.15 -25.57 -11.25
CA THR A 24 19.39 -26.24 -10.19
C THR A 24 18.03 -25.57 -10.25
N SER A 25 17.00 -26.32 -10.64
CA SER A 25 15.64 -25.83 -10.57
C SER A 25 15.48 -25.34 -9.15
N ILE A 26 15.36 -24.02 -9.00
CA ILE A 26 15.04 -23.43 -7.72
C ILE A 26 13.75 -24.14 -7.28
N ASP A 27 13.81 -24.80 -6.13
CA ASP A 27 12.65 -25.45 -5.53
C ASP A 27 11.58 -24.37 -5.35
N ASP A 28 10.36 -24.64 -5.81
CA ASP A 28 9.24 -23.72 -5.64
C ASP A 28 9.02 -23.43 -4.13
N ALA A 29 9.39 -24.36 -3.25
CA ALA A 29 9.44 -24.15 -1.80
C ALA A 29 10.45 -23.06 -1.37
N ALA A 30 11.57 -22.92 -2.09
CA ALA A 30 12.55 -21.86 -1.87
C ALA A 30 12.11 -20.51 -2.48
N LEU A 31 11.28 -20.50 -3.53
CA LEU A 31 10.66 -19.28 -4.06
C LEU A 31 9.44 -18.83 -3.27
N SER A 32 8.68 -19.77 -2.70
CA SER A 32 7.60 -19.51 -1.74
C SER A 32 8.14 -18.80 -0.49
N GLN A 33 9.39 -19.08 -0.10
CA GLN A 33 10.07 -18.32 0.97
C GLN A 33 10.52 -16.90 0.56
N VAL A 34 10.64 -16.61 -0.74
CA VAL A 34 11.01 -15.26 -1.23
C VAL A 34 9.77 -14.39 -1.45
N SER A 35 8.56 -14.94 -1.45
CA SER A 35 7.33 -14.20 -1.76
C SER A 35 6.66 -13.46 -0.58
N GLY A 36 7.29 -13.36 0.61
CA GLY A 36 6.61 -12.67 1.72
C GLY A 36 7.37 -12.51 3.04
N GLN A 37 8.70 -12.55 3.06
CA GLN A 37 9.43 -12.55 4.35
C GLN A 37 9.80 -11.17 4.91
N ASP A 38 9.70 -10.09 4.15
CA ASP A 38 9.83 -8.74 4.71
C ASP A 38 8.88 -7.79 4.00
N GLY A 39 7.81 -7.40 4.69
CA GLY A 39 6.96 -6.30 4.24
C GLY A 39 7.79 -5.03 4.06
N VAL A 40 7.48 -4.25 3.02
CA VAL A 40 8.17 -3.00 2.74
C VAL A 40 7.61 -1.91 3.65
N SER A 41 8.43 -1.38 4.55
CA SER A 41 8.08 -0.21 5.35
C SER A 41 8.52 1.08 4.64
N ILE A 42 7.57 1.95 4.36
CA ILE A 42 7.78 3.27 3.79
C ILE A 42 7.52 4.30 4.90
N ALA A 43 8.56 5.05 5.25
CA ALA A 43 8.41 6.26 6.07
C ALA A 43 8.83 7.45 5.21
N ALA A 44 8.01 8.49 5.16
CA ALA A 44 8.36 9.72 4.48
C ALA A 44 8.13 10.94 5.38
N ASP A 45 9.08 11.86 5.34
CA ASP A 45 8.91 13.22 5.82
C ASP A 45 8.44 14.09 4.65
N LEU A 46 7.20 14.59 4.75
CA LEU A 46 6.60 15.42 3.72
C LEU A 46 6.96 16.88 4.00
N ASN A 47 7.59 17.51 3.01
CA ASN A 47 7.83 18.95 2.99
C ASN A 47 7.51 19.50 1.59
N ILE A 48 6.23 19.41 1.23
CA ILE A 48 5.74 19.80 -0.09
C ILE A 48 5.24 21.25 -0.01
N ASN A 49 5.72 22.08 -0.95
CA ASN A 49 5.30 23.46 -1.09
C ASN A 49 4.70 23.65 -2.49
N ILE A 50 3.46 24.07 -2.55
CA ILE A 50 2.74 24.40 -3.77
C ILE A 50 2.55 25.92 -3.80
N GLY A 51 3.09 26.58 -4.82
CA GLY A 51 3.03 28.04 -4.94
C GLY A 51 1.60 28.57 -4.99
N SER A 52 0.78 28.05 -5.91
CA SER A 52 -0.65 28.30 -5.91
C SER A 52 -1.44 27.21 -6.65
N PHE A 53 -2.69 27.02 -6.25
CA PHE A 53 -3.72 26.40 -7.07
C PHE A 53 -4.69 27.50 -7.53
N THR A 54 -4.81 27.71 -8.83
CA THR A 54 -5.65 28.78 -9.40
C THR A 54 -6.71 28.19 -10.31
N TYR A 55 -7.97 28.34 -9.92
CA TYR A 55 -9.09 28.18 -10.83
C TYR A 55 -9.25 29.49 -11.61
N THR A 56 -9.32 29.40 -12.93
CA THR A 56 -9.64 30.53 -13.81
C THR A 56 -10.82 30.15 -14.67
N ASP A 57 -11.90 30.92 -14.54
CA ASP A 57 -12.99 30.92 -15.48
C ASP A 57 -12.69 31.94 -16.58
N LYS A 58 -12.73 31.50 -17.84
CA LYS A 58 -12.52 32.37 -18.99
C LYS A 58 -13.85 32.54 -19.71
N GLY A 59 -14.41 33.74 -19.62
CA GLY A 59 -15.58 34.13 -20.38
C GLY A 59 -15.25 34.46 -21.84
N ALA A 60 -16.27 34.85 -22.60
CA ALA A 60 -16.09 35.31 -23.98
C ALA A 60 -15.38 36.67 -24.04
N THR A 61 -15.48 37.46 -22.97
CA THR A 61 -14.79 38.75 -22.83
C THR A 61 -13.93 38.81 -21.57
N ALA A 62 -12.87 39.64 -21.57
CA ALA A 62 -11.95 39.75 -20.44
C ALA A 62 -12.62 40.24 -19.14
N ALA A 63 -13.76 40.94 -19.23
CA ALA A 63 -14.53 41.41 -18.09
C ALA A 63 -15.35 40.31 -17.41
N GLU A 64 -15.57 39.18 -18.09
CA GLU A 64 -16.27 38.01 -17.55
C GLU A 64 -15.31 37.04 -16.86
N ASN A 65 -13.99 37.26 -16.99
CA ASN A 65 -13.00 36.38 -16.40
C ASN A 65 -13.05 36.45 -14.87
N GLY A 66 -13.26 35.30 -14.24
CA GLY A 66 -13.15 35.12 -12.80
C GLY A 66 -11.92 34.27 -12.47
N SER A 67 -11.27 34.53 -11.35
CA SER A 67 -10.31 33.57 -10.82
C SER A 67 -10.41 33.48 -9.32
N VAL A 68 -10.08 32.29 -8.81
CA VAL A 68 -9.89 32.01 -7.39
C VAL A 68 -8.54 31.32 -7.24
N SER A 69 -7.64 31.95 -6.49
CA SER A 69 -6.30 31.44 -6.23
C SER A 69 -6.13 31.10 -4.76
N PHE A 70 -5.68 29.88 -4.49
CA PHE A 70 -5.22 29.39 -3.20
C PHE A 70 -3.70 29.49 -3.22
N ASN A 71 -3.13 30.35 -2.39
CA ASN A 71 -1.71 30.68 -2.44
C ASN A 71 -0.96 30.07 -1.26
N ASN A 72 0.32 29.76 -1.49
CA ASN A 72 1.27 29.27 -0.49
C ASN A 72 0.71 28.06 0.26
N ILE A 73 0.43 27.01 -0.51
CA ILE A 73 -0.13 25.77 0.04
C ILE A 73 1.03 24.92 0.52
N ALA A 74 0.98 24.46 1.77
CA ALA A 74 1.97 23.56 2.33
C ALA A 74 1.33 22.23 2.75
N VAL A 75 1.99 21.12 2.41
CA VAL A 75 1.67 19.78 2.93
C VAL A 75 2.89 19.29 3.70
N ARG A 76 2.76 19.24 5.02
CA ARG A 76 3.89 18.98 5.92
C ARG A 76 3.57 17.90 6.93
N GLY A 77 4.57 17.14 7.34
CA GLY A 77 4.46 16.12 8.36
C GLY A 77 5.00 14.77 7.91
N ALA A 78 5.14 13.83 8.83
CA ALA A 78 5.50 12.46 8.55
C ALA A 78 4.26 11.62 8.18
N PHE A 79 4.47 10.65 7.29
CA PHE A 79 3.55 9.52 7.14
C PHE A 79 4.34 8.21 7.14
N ILE A 80 3.73 7.16 7.70
CA ILE A 80 4.29 5.81 7.72
C ILE A 80 3.26 4.87 7.09
N MET A 81 3.73 4.05 6.15
CA MET A 81 2.96 3.03 5.47
C MET A 81 3.73 1.72 5.48
N GLN A 82 3.04 0.63 5.74
CA GLN A 82 3.55 -0.73 5.59
C GLN A 82 2.85 -1.37 4.40
N ILE A 83 3.64 -1.93 3.49
CA ILE A 83 3.15 -2.72 2.36
C ILE A 83 3.51 -4.17 2.61
N ASP A 84 2.52 -5.04 2.52
CA ASP A 84 2.66 -6.44 2.88
C ASP A 84 1.79 -7.32 1.99
N VAL A 85 2.18 -8.58 1.79
CA VAL A 85 1.38 -9.58 1.07
C VAL A 85 0.82 -10.54 2.10
N LEU A 86 -0.51 -10.56 2.24
CA LEU A 86 -1.18 -11.43 3.18
C LEU A 86 -1.75 -12.64 2.47
N ALA A 87 -1.48 -13.82 3.03
CA ALA A 87 -2.20 -15.03 2.68
C ALA A 87 -3.71 -14.84 2.88
N ALA A 88 -4.53 -15.51 2.06
CA ALA A 88 -5.99 -15.33 2.05
C ALA A 88 -6.67 -15.47 3.44
N ALA A 89 -6.22 -16.43 4.26
CA ALA A 89 -6.73 -16.63 5.62
C ALA A 89 -6.28 -15.51 6.59
N ALA A 90 -5.04 -15.04 6.46
CA ALA A 90 -4.50 -13.94 7.26
C ALA A 90 -5.20 -12.61 6.90
N PHE A 91 -5.48 -12.38 5.61
CA PHE A 91 -6.29 -11.26 5.14
C PHE A 91 -7.66 -11.22 5.81
N ASN A 92 -8.41 -12.33 5.79
CA ASN A 92 -9.76 -12.36 6.36
C ASN A 92 -9.76 -12.10 7.87
N THR A 93 -8.80 -12.69 8.59
CA THR A 93 -8.60 -12.39 10.03
C THR A 93 -8.36 -10.89 10.25
N ASP A 94 -7.49 -10.26 9.46
CA ASP A 94 -7.16 -8.84 9.60
C ASP A 94 -8.31 -7.91 9.20
N ALA A 95 -9.06 -8.26 8.16
CA ALA A 95 -10.24 -7.54 7.70
C ALA A 95 -11.36 -7.56 8.75
N VAL A 96 -11.66 -8.74 9.31
CA VAL A 96 -12.65 -8.89 10.39
C VAL A 96 -12.24 -8.11 11.63
N GLY A 97 -10.97 -8.20 12.04
CA GLY A 97 -10.47 -7.43 13.18
C GLY A 97 -10.62 -5.92 13.00
N SER A 98 -10.31 -5.41 11.80
CA SER A 98 -10.41 -3.98 11.49
C SER A 98 -11.86 -3.49 11.44
N LEU A 99 -12.76 -4.27 10.83
CA LEU A 99 -14.20 -3.96 10.78
C LEU A 99 -14.85 -4.06 12.16
N ALA A 100 -14.49 -5.05 12.97
CA ALA A 100 -15.04 -5.21 14.31
C ALA A 100 -14.75 -4.01 15.21
N VAL A 101 -13.58 -3.37 15.09
CA VAL A 101 -13.26 -2.13 15.80
C VAL A 101 -14.20 -0.98 15.38
N LEU A 102 -14.48 -0.86 14.07
CA LEU A 102 -15.37 0.18 13.55
C LEU A 102 -16.84 -0.05 13.96
N LEU A 103 -17.26 -1.31 13.98
CA LEU A 103 -18.62 -1.75 14.31
C LEU A 103 -18.87 -1.82 15.83
N ALA A 104 -17.83 -1.91 16.66
CA ALA A 104 -17.96 -2.04 18.12
C ALA A 104 -18.91 -1.01 18.77
N PRO A 105 -18.93 0.27 18.39
CA PRO A 105 -19.83 1.27 18.99
C PRO A 105 -21.32 1.01 18.70
N THR A 106 -21.66 0.31 17.61
CA THR A 106 -23.05 0.09 17.16
C THR A 106 -23.55 -1.33 17.36
N SER A 107 -22.65 -2.32 17.36
CA SER A 107 -22.97 -3.76 17.40
C SER A 107 -22.55 -4.44 18.70
N GLY A 108 -21.75 -3.78 19.54
CA GLY A 108 -21.39 -4.30 20.86
C GLY A 108 -20.81 -5.71 20.79
N ALA A 109 -21.46 -6.67 21.46
CA ALA A 109 -21.00 -8.06 21.51
C ALA A 109 -21.08 -8.79 20.17
N THR A 110 -21.87 -8.32 19.20
CA THR A 110 -21.98 -8.95 17.87
C THR A 110 -20.99 -8.40 16.85
N ALA A 111 -20.16 -7.41 17.23
CA ALA A 111 -19.25 -6.72 16.30
C ALA A 111 -18.36 -7.64 15.48
N VAL A 112 -17.88 -8.75 16.07
CA VAL A 112 -17.04 -9.72 15.37
C VAL A 112 -17.85 -10.54 14.37
N ALA A 113 -19.08 -10.93 14.71
CA ALA A 113 -19.96 -11.70 13.82
C ALA A 113 -20.46 -10.84 12.65
N ASP A 114 -20.83 -9.59 12.93
CA ASP A 114 -21.26 -8.62 11.92
C ASP A 114 -20.10 -8.26 10.97
N ALA A 115 -18.90 -8.03 11.53
CA ALA A 115 -17.68 -7.82 10.76
C ALA A 115 -17.31 -9.02 9.88
N THR A 116 -17.51 -10.25 10.39
CA THR A 116 -17.28 -11.49 9.61
C THR A 116 -18.22 -11.55 8.41
N THR A 117 -19.52 -11.30 8.65
CA THR A 117 -20.52 -11.30 7.58
C THR A 117 -20.23 -10.23 6.53
N LEU A 118 -19.86 -9.03 6.97
CA LEU A 118 -19.52 -7.93 6.08
C LEU A 118 -18.24 -8.22 5.27
N ALA A 119 -17.19 -8.74 5.91
CA ALA A 119 -15.94 -9.09 5.23
C ALA A 119 -16.13 -10.12 4.11
N ILE A 120 -16.96 -11.15 4.36
CA ILE A 120 -17.32 -12.16 3.35
C ILE A 120 -18.12 -11.52 2.22
N ALA A 121 -19.15 -10.73 2.55
CA ALA A 121 -19.98 -10.07 1.55
C ALA A 121 -19.17 -9.13 0.65
N THR A 122 -18.27 -8.33 1.23
CA THR A 122 -17.38 -7.45 0.47
C THR A 122 -16.40 -8.25 -0.40
N SER A 123 -15.83 -9.35 0.12
CA SER A 123 -14.92 -10.20 -0.66
C SER A 123 -15.61 -10.82 -1.87
N ASN A 124 -16.81 -11.37 -1.68
CA ASN A 124 -17.61 -11.95 -2.76
C ASN A 124 -18.03 -10.89 -3.79
N ALA A 125 -18.40 -9.69 -3.34
CA ALA A 125 -18.74 -8.57 -4.23
C ALA A 125 -17.56 -8.10 -5.08
N LEU A 126 -16.33 -8.28 -4.59
CA LEU A 126 -15.09 -7.99 -5.30
C LEU A 126 -14.57 -9.17 -6.13
N GLY A 127 -15.37 -10.22 -6.31
CA GLY A 127 -15.02 -11.39 -7.13
C GLY A 127 -14.07 -12.37 -6.44
N ARG A 128 -13.83 -12.21 -5.13
CA ARG A 128 -13.00 -13.10 -4.33
C ARG A 128 -13.89 -13.99 -3.46
N THR A 129 -14.36 -15.10 -4.04
CA THR A 129 -15.25 -16.04 -3.36
C THR A 129 -14.53 -16.73 -2.20
N VAL A 130 -14.94 -16.40 -0.97
CA VAL A 130 -14.40 -16.99 0.26
C VAL A 130 -15.50 -17.41 1.23
N ASP A 131 -15.20 -18.41 2.05
CA ASP A 131 -16.01 -18.87 3.16
C ASP A 131 -15.68 -18.11 4.46
N ALA A 132 -16.30 -18.53 5.56
CA ALA A 132 -16.10 -17.91 6.88
C ALA A 132 -14.70 -18.10 7.47
N THR A 133 -13.90 -19.02 6.92
CA THR A 133 -12.48 -19.20 7.28
C THR A 133 -11.56 -18.37 6.39
N GLY A 134 -12.12 -17.70 5.39
CA GLY A 134 -11.39 -16.88 4.46
C GLY A 134 -10.72 -17.65 3.32
N LEU A 135 -11.11 -18.91 3.14
CA LEU A 135 -10.64 -19.81 2.09
C LEU A 135 -11.74 -19.98 1.05
N GLY A 136 -11.38 -20.41 -0.16
CA GLY A 136 -12.35 -20.55 -1.24
C GLY A 136 -11.67 -20.75 -2.59
N PRO A 137 -12.45 -21.02 -3.65
CA PRO A 137 -11.91 -21.29 -4.98
C PRO A 137 -11.13 -20.10 -5.55
N ASP A 138 -11.48 -18.88 -5.15
CA ASP A 138 -10.84 -17.63 -5.57
C ASP A 138 -10.02 -16.99 -4.43
N ALA A 139 -9.71 -17.75 -3.38
CA ALA A 139 -8.92 -17.28 -2.26
C ALA A 139 -7.45 -17.13 -2.65
N GLY A 140 -7.08 -15.93 -3.11
CA GLY A 140 -5.70 -15.54 -3.38
C GLY A 140 -5.09 -14.66 -2.29
N ASP A 141 -3.78 -14.49 -2.38
CA ASP A 141 -3.02 -13.52 -1.58
C ASP A 141 -3.45 -12.08 -1.91
N VAL A 142 -3.37 -11.21 -0.92
CA VAL A 142 -3.83 -9.82 -1.02
C VAL A 142 -2.69 -8.88 -0.63
N VAL A 143 -2.46 -7.85 -1.43
CA VAL A 143 -1.53 -6.79 -1.06
C VAL A 143 -2.22 -5.81 -0.13
N ARG A 144 -1.64 -5.62 1.05
CA ARG A 144 -2.07 -4.66 2.08
C ARG A 144 -1.22 -3.42 2.03
N PHE A 145 -1.88 -2.27 2.15
CA PHE A 145 -1.27 -0.99 2.48
C PHE A 145 -1.84 -0.57 3.84
N ALA A 146 -1.04 -0.65 4.90
CA ALA A 146 -1.45 -0.31 6.25
C ALA A 146 -0.77 0.97 6.73
N PHE A 147 -1.52 1.83 7.42
CA PHE A 147 -1.00 2.98 8.14
C PHE A 147 -0.99 2.61 9.63
N PRO A 148 0.12 2.07 10.17
CA PRO A 148 0.13 1.54 11.52
C PRO A 148 -0.09 2.65 12.55
N LYS A 149 -0.80 2.32 13.63
CA LYS A 149 -0.91 3.20 14.79
C LYS A 149 0.44 3.26 15.50
N VAL A 150 0.95 4.45 15.71
CA VAL A 150 2.26 4.67 16.32
C VAL A 150 2.05 4.82 17.82
N THR A 151 2.39 3.77 18.59
CA THR A 151 2.01 3.62 20.00
C THR A 151 3.15 3.85 21.00
N GLY A 152 4.37 4.12 20.51
CA GLY A 152 5.58 4.36 21.32
C GLY A 152 5.88 5.84 21.57
N ALA A 153 7.16 6.19 21.73
CA ALA A 153 7.63 7.58 21.80
C ALA A 153 7.24 8.40 20.55
N GLU A 154 6.90 7.71 19.46
CA GLU A 154 6.35 8.32 18.27
C GLU A 154 4.83 8.57 18.33
N SER A 155 4.19 8.49 19.51
CA SER A 155 2.93 9.20 19.81
C SER A 155 3.08 10.73 19.67
N LEU A 156 4.30 11.25 19.85
CA LEU A 156 4.68 12.61 19.42
C LEU A 156 4.53 12.79 17.90
N ALA A 157 4.47 11.72 17.10
CA ALA A 157 4.18 11.79 15.67
C ALA A 157 2.73 12.19 15.39
N HIS A 158 1.85 12.33 16.39
CA HIS A 158 0.60 13.07 16.20
C HIS A 158 0.86 14.57 15.86
N ASN A 159 1.99 15.13 16.30
CA ASN A 159 2.50 16.42 15.81
C ASN A 159 3.18 16.32 14.45
N ALA A 160 3.57 15.12 14.03
CA ALA A 160 4.06 14.84 12.68
C ALA A 160 2.92 14.45 11.72
N SER A 161 1.68 14.23 12.17
CA SER A 161 0.56 13.94 11.28
C SER A 161 0.44 15.01 10.21
N MET A 162 0.18 14.57 8.98
CA MET A 162 0.14 15.44 7.83
C MET A 162 -0.80 16.64 8.10
N SER A 163 -0.34 17.84 7.77
CA SER A 163 -1.11 19.07 7.85
C SER A 163 -1.07 19.75 6.51
N ILE A 164 -2.23 20.26 6.08
CA ILE A 164 -2.41 21.00 4.83
C ILE A 164 -2.83 22.42 5.20
N THR A 165 -2.03 23.40 4.78
CA THR A 165 -2.34 24.82 5.00
C THR A 165 -2.48 25.55 3.68
N VAL A 166 -3.36 26.53 3.64
CA VAL A 166 -3.49 27.53 2.59
C VAL A 166 -3.41 28.89 3.26
N ASP A 167 -2.37 29.66 2.94
CA ASP A 167 -2.13 30.93 3.64
C ASP A 167 -3.12 32.02 3.19
N SER A 168 -3.53 32.02 1.92
CA SER A 168 -4.57 32.95 1.45
C SER A 168 -5.38 32.40 0.28
N ILE A 169 -6.66 32.78 0.24
CA ILE A 169 -7.57 32.51 -0.89
C ILE A 169 -7.99 33.86 -1.47
N THR A 170 -7.68 34.13 -2.73
CA THR A 170 -7.86 35.45 -3.36
C THR A 170 -8.70 35.37 -4.62
N THR A 171 -9.42 36.45 -4.97
CA THR A 171 -10.15 36.56 -6.24
C THR A 171 -9.45 37.44 -7.26
N GLY A 172 -9.63 37.13 -8.55
CA GLY A 172 -9.05 37.88 -9.66
C GLY A 172 -9.51 39.33 -9.77
N ASN A 173 -10.73 39.65 -9.31
CA ASN A 173 -11.33 40.97 -9.48
C ASN A 173 -11.10 41.86 -8.24
N GLY A 174 -9.83 42.09 -7.90
CA GLY A 174 -9.41 43.00 -6.83
C GLY A 174 -8.48 42.42 -5.77
N GLY A 175 -8.06 41.15 -5.91
CA GLY A 175 -7.04 40.52 -5.05
C GLY A 175 -7.42 40.38 -3.58
N LYS A 176 -8.70 40.63 -3.23
CA LYS A 176 -9.16 40.59 -1.85
C LYS A 176 -9.15 39.14 -1.37
N SER A 177 -8.50 38.92 -0.22
CA SER A 177 -8.41 37.60 0.39
C SER A 177 -9.69 37.28 1.17
N PHE A 178 -10.17 36.04 1.05
CA PHE A 178 -11.19 35.46 1.92
C PHE A 178 -10.62 34.90 3.22
N GLY A 179 -9.31 35.06 3.46
CA GLY A 179 -8.60 34.52 4.61
C GLY A 179 -7.82 33.25 4.27
N SER A 180 -7.49 32.50 5.31
CA SER A 180 -6.69 31.26 5.26
C SER A 180 -7.52 30.05 5.66
N VAL A 181 -7.16 28.87 5.17
CA VAL A 181 -7.74 27.59 5.60
C VAL A 181 -6.61 26.67 6.03
N ALA A 182 -6.80 25.96 7.14
CA ALA A 182 -5.86 24.96 7.61
C ALA A 182 -6.59 23.67 8.02
N LEU A 183 -6.14 22.55 7.47
CA LEU A 183 -6.45 21.20 7.90
C LEU A 183 -5.25 20.70 8.70
N LYS A 184 -5.40 20.60 10.02
CA LYS A 184 -4.33 20.17 10.92
C LYS A 184 -4.58 18.75 11.41
N ASN A 185 -3.50 18.02 11.64
CA ASN A 185 -3.55 16.67 12.19
C ASN A 185 -4.41 15.73 11.34
N PHE A 186 -4.22 15.75 10.02
CA PHE A 186 -4.81 14.76 9.14
C PHE A 186 -4.15 13.40 9.42
N ASP A 187 -4.84 12.60 10.23
CA ASP A 187 -4.36 11.32 10.72
C ASP A 187 -4.98 10.17 9.93
N LEU A 188 -4.12 9.36 9.31
CA LEU A 188 -4.51 8.16 8.57
C LEU A 188 -4.23 6.87 9.36
N GLN A 189 -3.68 6.97 10.57
CA GLN A 189 -3.33 5.80 11.38
C GLN A 189 -4.54 4.90 11.64
N GLY A 190 -4.30 3.58 11.59
CA GLY A 190 -5.33 2.56 11.66
C GLY A 190 -6.04 2.28 10.34
N THR A 191 -5.84 3.10 9.30
CA THR A 191 -6.41 2.86 7.97
C THR A 191 -5.66 1.73 7.27
N LYS A 192 -6.39 0.88 6.54
CA LYS A 192 -5.85 -0.18 5.69
C LYS A 192 -6.53 -0.15 4.33
N VAL A 193 -5.76 -0.31 3.27
CA VAL A 193 -6.22 -0.44 1.88
C VAL A 193 -5.74 -1.78 1.34
N TRP A 194 -6.58 -2.42 0.53
CA TRP A 194 -6.36 -3.77 0.05
C TRP A 194 -6.45 -3.81 -1.48
N MET A 195 -5.52 -4.52 -2.11
CA MET A 195 -5.48 -4.71 -3.57
C MET A 195 -5.51 -6.20 -3.90
N PHE A 196 -6.41 -6.55 -4.80
CA PHE A 196 -6.67 -7.93 -5.22
C PHE A 196 -6.14 -8.16 -6.64
N GLY A 197 -5.39 -9.25 -6.83
CA GLY A 197 -5.11 -9.79 -8.16
C GLY A 197 -6.37 -10.46 -8.73
N HIS A 198 -6.58 -10.34 -10.03
CA HIS A 198 -7.68 -10.95 -10.78
C HIS A 198 -7.12 -11.73 -11.97
#